data_AF-A0A812HUL9-F1
#
_entry.id   AF-A0A812HUL9-F1
#
_cell.length_a   1.000
_cell.length_b   1.000
_cell.length_c   1.000
_cell.angle_alpha   90.00
_cell.angle_beta   90.00
_cell.angle_gamma   90.00
#
_symmetry.space_group_name_H-M   'P 1'
#
loop_
_entity.id
_entity.type
_entity.pdbx_description
1 polymer ?
#
loop_
_entity_poly.entity_id
_entity_poly.type
_entity_poly.pdbx_seq_one_letter_code
_entity_poly.pdbx_strand_id
1 'polypeptide(L)'
;MAAAQGDEPVVVKMPVHAPPLCKTVPYYRQDYKHISWFRRVYWVLCLAVAYGGLFFPWLGLVLVPIMSGLTLLGFFRGREWCGNFCDRGALMDGPLRMIHAKLFALPLIRRAPDTVGQIPEVLKHPAVRLLVFAILITFFVSRVIMACVECQDFEGPDFWKKIAMIGSRMWLISVSMVIGMGILFGPRSFCYVCPMGTWQIAMHWIHHKIFGKNSNKCEPLITLVDPDACLKCGQCTRVCPMQLDVHNEFDEMGQLRNVDCIKCGSCVWYCAQQILEFRAPNVNEHPNPRSSPNVPAPAKQATLVDIEDLSGDTRKFKFRTLDGQGLAGGKAGQYALVQVDQKRNVYRGYTISSADPSKEPLEVTVKLDKKGYGTPRLFNLQPGAGVMVVPNLGEDFIPTEEKVKDHVLLMASGVGITPFRSIAHELLERRGHAGKVHLLYSVHGEEDVVYADEWEDLAAKYPNFEVTILTRHPPAQNAKYERGNVWERIPKLGDPDRSCAFLCGTSTMVKKSVAALQDAGMPRENIIVENFAKQHSRKVGIAYQRDAPVWLRCNPKYRTKVE
;
A
#
# COMPACT_ATOMS: atom_id res chain seq x y z
N MET A 1 28.77 -47.57 -30.66
CA MET A 1 29.83 -46.57 -30.39
C MET A 1 29.69 -45.44 -31.40
N ALA A 2 29.19 -44.29 -30.95
CA ALA A 2 29.45 -42.93 -31.45
C ALA A 2 28.36 -42.04 -30.84
N ALA A 3 28.76 -41.25 -29.84
CA ALA A 3 27.95 -40.23 -29.21
C ALA A 3 28.17 -38.88 -29.93
N ALA A 4 27.12 -38.08 -30.07
CA ALA A 4 27.18 -36.65 -30.36
C ALA A 4 26.04 -35.99 -29.56
N GLN A 5 26.41 -35.36 -28.44
CA GLN A 5 26.44 -33.90 -28.26
C GLN A 5 25.05 -33.33 -27.95
N GLY A 6 24.74 -33.27 -26.65
CA GLY A 6 23.69 -32.42 -26.11
C GLY A 6 24.29 -31.06 -25.75
N ASP A 7 23.66 -29.99 -26.22
CA ASP A 7 23.94 -28.62 -25.82
C ASP A 7 23.70 -28.45 -24.31
N GLU A 8 24.74 -28.06 -23.58
CA GLU A 8 24.64 -27.66 -22.18
C GLU A 8 23.76 -26.41 -22.03
N PRO A 9 22.90 -26.32 -21.00
CA PRO A 9 22.19 -25.09 -20.72
C PRO A 9 23.18 -24.00 -20.32
N VAL A 10 23.19 -22.90 -21.08
CA VAL A 10 23.93 -21.68 -20.74
C VAL A 10 23.40 -21.14 -19.42
N VAL A 11 24.04 -21.51 -18.32
CA VAL A 11 23.83 -20.91 -17.01
C VAL A 11 24.45 -19.52 -17.07
N VAL A 12 23.63 -18.52 -17.41
CA VAL A 12 23.97 -17.11 -17.19
C VAL A 12 24.04 -16.91 -15.69
N LYS A 13 25.25 -17.04 -15.11
CA LYS A 13 25.55 -16.59 -13.76
C LYS A 13 25.36 -15.07 -13.73
N MET A 14 24.17 -14.63 -13.31
CA MET A 14 23.97 -13.23 -12.95
C MET A 14 24.93 -12.92 -11.79
N PRO A 15 25.78 -11.88 -11.89
CA PRO A 15 26.63 -11.49 -10.79
C PRO A 15 25.74 -11.15 -9.59
N VAL A 16 26.00 -11.83 -8.47
CA VAL A 16 25.42 -11.55 -7.16
C VAL A 16 26.02 -10.25 -6.65
N HIS A 17 25.67 -9.14 -7.27
CA HIS A 17 25.75 -7.85 -6.64
C HIS A 17 24.33 -7.52 -6.18
N ALA A 18 24.02 -7.97 -4.96
CA ALA A 18 23.01 -7.30 -4.16
C ALA A 18 23.28 -5.79 -4.30
N PRO A 19 22.33 -4.98 -4.78
CA PRO A 19 22.54 -3.54 -4.81
C PRO A 19 22.97 -3.14 -3.39
N PRO A 20 24.06 -2.36 -3.24
CA PRO A 20 24.51 -1.94 -1.92
C PRO A 20 23.31 -1.37 -1.21
N LEU A 21 23.05 -1.83 0.02
CA LEU A 21 21.96 -1.41 0.90
C LEU A 21 21.79 0.11 0.78
N CYS A 22 20.92 0.53 -0.13
CA CYS A 22 20.88 1.91 -0.57
C CYS A 22 20.16 2.67 0.53
N LYS A 23 20.97 3.33 1.36
CA LYS A 23 20.68 4.27 2.45
C LYS A 23 19.24 4.19 2.96
N THR A 24 19.10 3.56 4.13
CA THR A 24 17.88 3.50 4.95
C THR A 24 17.08 4.79 4.84
N VAL A 25 15.84 4.73 4.33
CA VAL A 25 14.91 5.86 4.43
C VAL A 25 14.84 6.20 5.92
N PRO A 26 15.21 7.43 6.33
CA PRO A 26 15.27 7.75 7.74
C PRO A 26 13.90 7.54 8.37
N TYR A 27 13.84 6.86 9.50
CA TYR A 27 12.62 6.46 10.20
C TYR A 27 11.61 7.63 10.36
N TYR A 28 12.10 8.87 10.52
CA TYR A 28 11.26 10.07 10.63
C TYR A 28 10.45 10.44 9.37
N ARG A 29 10.73 9.82 8.22
CA ARG A 29 9.99 10.03 6.96
C ARG A 29 8.80 9.08 6.75
N GLN A 30 8.60 8.09 7.62
CA GLN A 30 7.52 7.12 7.47
C GLN A 30 6.17 7.73 7.91
N ASP A 31 5.08 7.50 7.19
CA ASP A 31 3.76 8.00 7.59
C ASP A 31 3.04 6.96 8.48
N TYR A 32 2.79 7.25 9.75
CA TYR A 32 2.09 6.32 10.66
C TYR A 32 0.56 6.38 10.53
N LYS A 33 0.06 6.42 9.29
CA LYS A 33 -1.40 6.49 9.00
C LYS A 33 -2.14 5.21 9.37
N HIS A 34 -1.46 4.07 9.41
CA HIS A 34 -2.06 2.78 9.80
C HIS A 34 -2.20 2.59 11.32
N ILE A 35 -1.59 3.47 12.13
CA ILE A 35 -1.66 3.37 13.58
C ILE A 35 -3.02 3.87 14.07
N SER A 36 -3.64 3.11 14.98
CA SER A 36 -4.94 3.45 15.57
C SER A 36 -4.93 4.84 16.22
N TRP A 37 -6.10 5.50 16.26
CA TRP A 37 -6.24 6.78 16.96
C TRP A 37 -5.82 6.66 18.43
N PHE A 38 -6.23 5.58 19.11
CA PHE A 38 -5.85 5.31 20.49
C PHE A 38 -4.33 5.37 20.69
N ARG A 39 -3.56 4.62 19.89
CA ARG A 39 -2.09 4.61 19.96
C ARG A 39 -1.46 5.97 19.62
N ARG A 40 -2.14 6.85 18.88
CA ARG A 40 -1.64 8.21 18.60
C ARG A 40 -1.79 9.18 19.77
N VAL A 41 -2.73 8.94 20.68
CA VAL A 41 -3.04 9.84 21.82
C VAL A 41 -2.57 9.27 23.15
N TYR A 42 -2.36 7.95 23.24
CA TYR A 42 -2.04 7.25 24.48
C TYR A 42 -0.74 7.72 25.18
N TRP A 43 0.15 8.42 24.47
CA TRP A 43 1.34 9.04 25.08
C TRP A 43 1.01 10.11 26.12
N VAL A 44 -0.19 10.71 26.10
CA VAL A 44 -0.62 11.69 27.10
C VAL A 44 -0.69 11.05 28.48
N LEU A 45 -1.16 9.80 28.58
CA LEU A 45 -1.17 9.04 29.83
C LEU A 45 0.26 8.89 30.40
N CYS A 46 1.24 8.67 29.53
CA CYS A 46 2.64 8.52 29.90
C CYS A 46 3.16 9.75 30.67
N LEU A 47 2.89 10.96 30.15
CA LEU A 47 3.31 12.21 30.78
C LEU A 47 2.45 12.55 32.00
N ALA A 48 1.14 12.29 31.93
CA ALA A 48 0.22 12.54 33.02
C ALA A 48 0.60 11.74 34.28
N VAL A 49 0.93 10.45 34.15
CA VAL A 49 1.35 9.65 35.31
C VAL A 49 2.78 9.99 35.73
N ALA A 50 3.71 10.17 34.80
CA ALA A 50 5.11 10.47 35.13
C ALA A 50 5.28 11.79 35.90
N TYR A 51 4.61 12.87 35.48
CA TYR A 51 4.72 14.19 36.13
C TYR A 51 3.60 14.42 37.15
N GLY A 52 2.36 14.06 36.83
CA GLY A 52 1.23 14.19 37.77
C GLY A 52 1.37 13.28 38.98
N GLY A 53 1.98 12.10 38.83
CA GLY A 53 2.26 11.17 39.94
C GLY A 53 3.23 11.70 40.99
N LEU A 54 4.01 12.76 40.68
CA LEU A 54 4.84 13.45 41.67
C LEU A 54 4.00 14.25 42.68
N PHE A 55 2.85 14.76 42.25
CA PHE A 55 1.93 15.53 43.08
C PHE A 55 0.78 14.67 43.63
N PHE A 56 0.35 13.67 42.86
CA PHE A 56 -0.75 12.76 43.19
C PHE A 56 -0.25 11.30 43.13
N PRO A 57 0.35 10.78 44.22
CA PRO A 57 1.00 9.47 44.21
C PRO A 57 0.12 8.33 43.73
N TRP A 58 -1.19 8.38 44.04
CA TRP A 58 -2.19 7.37 43.66
C TRP A 58 -2.25 7.08 42.16
N LEU A 59 -1.88 8.03 41.30
CA LEU A 59 -1.79 7.79 39.85
C LEU A 59 -0.82 6.66 39.50
N GLY A 60 0.21 6.44 40.31
CA GLY A 60 1.16 5.35 40.13
C GLY A 60 0.55 3.95 40.26
N LEU A 61 -0.62 3.79 40.90
CA LEU A 61 -1.30 2.49 40.96
C LEU A 61 -1.86 2.02 39.61
N VAL A 62 -2.02 2.94 38.64
CA VAL A 62 -2.37 2.58 37.24
C VAL A 62 -1.33 1.61 36.64
N LEU A 63 -0.11 1.59 37.18
CA LEU A 63 0.91 0.62 36.80
C LEU A 63 0.46 -0.83 37.01
N VAL A 64 -0.30 -1.14 38.06
CA VAL A 64 -0.70 -2.52 38.39
C VAL A 64 -1.53 -3.18 37.28
N PRO A 65 -2.67 -2.62 36.83
CA PRO A 65 -3.44 -3.22 35.73
C PRO A 65 -2.66 -3.22 34.40
N ILE A 66 -1.79 -2.24 34.15
CA ILE A 66 -0.90 -2.22 32.97
C ILE A 66 0.10 -3.39 33.02
N MET A 67 0.71 -3.63 34.18
CA MET A 67 1.67 -4.72 34.39
C MET A 67 1.00 -6.09 34.25
N SER A 68 -0.21 -6.25 34.78
CA SER A 68 -1.00 -7.48 34.60
C SER A 68 -1.34 -7.70 33.12
N GLY A 69 -1.83 -6.66 32.44
CA GLY A 69 -2.18 -6.73 31.01
C GLY A 69 -0.98 -7.07 30.12
N LEU A 70 0.16 -6.40 30.30
CA LEU A 70 1.35 -6.67 29.49
C LEU A 70 1.98 -8.03 29.79
N THR A 71 1.83 -8.55 31.01
CA THR A 71 2.34 -9.87 31.39
C THR A 71 1.50 -10.95 30.74
N LEU A 72 0.17 -10.83 30.81
CA LEU A 72 -0.76 -11.74 30.13
C LEU A 72 -0.58 -11.73 28.61
N LEU A 73 -0.56 -10.54 27.99
CA LEU A 73 -0.27 -10.44 26.55
C LEU A 73 1.14 -10.91 26.20
N GLY A 74 2.13 -10.65 27.07
CA GLY A 74 3.51 -11.12 26.87
C GLY A 74 3.58 -12.64 26.80
N PHE A 75 2.89 -13.32 27.72
CA PHE A 75 2.85 -14.77 27.81
C PHE A 75 2.28 -15.41 26.52
N PHE A 76 1.14 -14.94 26.02
CA PHE A 76 0.46 -15.54 24.86
C PHE A 76 0.78 -14.89 23.51
N ARG A 77 1.23 -13.65 23.47
CA ARG A 77 1.35 -12.87 22.23
C ARG A 77 2.71 -12.19 22.09
N GLY A 78 3.67 -12.52 22.95
CA GLY A 78 5.02 -11.95 22.91
C GLY A 78 5.01 -10.42 23.01
N ARG A 79 5.82 -9.75 22.20
CA ARG A 79 6.02 -8.29 22.29
C ARG A 79 4.92 -7.42 21.64
N GLU A 80 3.72 -7.94 21.48
CA GLU A 80 2.62 -7.19 20.81
C GLU A 80 2.18 -5.93 21.58
N TRP A 81 2.29 -5.94 22.92
CA TRP A 81 2.00 -4.75 23.74
C TRP A 81 2.89 -3.57 23.33
N CYS A 82 4.18 -3.82 23.10
CA CYS A 82 5.15 -2.80 22.69
C CYS A 82 4.75 -2.12 21.37
N GLY A 83 4.10 -2.87 20.47
CA GLY A 83 3.62 -2.37 19.19
C GLY A 83 2.27 -1.68 19.27
N ASN A 84 1.33 -2.13 20.09
CA ASN A 84 -0.06 -1.70 19.97
C ASN A 84 -0.61 -0.91 21.17
N PHE A 85 -0.12 -1.17 22.38
CA PHE A 85 -0.68 -0.63 23.62
C PHE A 85 0.32 0.16 24.46
N CYS A 86 1.61 0.16 24.11
CA CYS A 86 2.62 0.86 24.90
C CYS A 86 2.52 2.39 24.74
N ASP A 87 2.23 3.06 25.85
CA ASP A 87 2.23 4.52 26.04
C ASP A 87 3.58 5.17 25.67
N ARG A 88 4.70 4.55 26.07
CA ARG A 88 6.05 5.03 25.72
C ARG A 88 6.33 4.85 24.24
N GLY A 89 5.82 3.76 23.66
CA GLY A 89 5.87 3.51 22.23
C GLY A 89 5.13 4.59 21.44
N ALA A 90 3.94 4.97 21.90
CA ALA A 90 3.18 6.09 21.36
C ALA A 90 3.94 7.43 21.48
N LEU A 91 4.63 7.67 22.60
CA LEU A 91 5.43 8.88 22.82
C LEU A 91 6.59 8.96 21.80
N MET A 92 7.24 7.82 21.54
CA MET A 92 8.32 7.72 20.55
C MET A 92 7.82 7.89 19.12
N ASP A 93 6.74 7.20 18.73
CA ASP A 93 6.23 7.23 17.35
C ASP A 93 5.51 8.55 17.01
N GLY A 94 5.00 9.26 18.02
CA GLY A 94 4.27 10.51 17.89
C GLY A 94 5.17 11.74 18.07
N PRO A 95 5.12 12.41 19.23
CA PRO A 95 5.76 13.71 19.44
C PRO A 95 7.29 13.65 19.35
N LEU A 96 7.95 12.64 19.94
CA LEU A 96 9.42 12.56 19.93
C LEU A 96 9.96 12.40 18.52
N ARG A 97 9.29 11.62 17.67
CA ARG A 97 9.66 11.51 16.26
C ARG A 97 9.56 12.85 15.53
N MET A 98 8.51 13.64 15.77
CA MET A 98 8.37 14.96 15.15
C MET A 98 9.46 15.92 15.62
N ILE A 99 9.80 15.88 16.92
CA ILE A 99 10.88 16.69 17.51
C ILE A 99 12.22 16.28 16.91
N HIS A 100 12.53 14.98 16.89
CA HIS A 100 13.74 14.44 16.27
C HIS A 100 13.83 14.87 14.79
N ALA A 101 12.75 14.74 14.01
CA ALA A 101 12.73 15.18 12.62
C ALA A 101 13.05 16.67 12.44
N LYS A 102 12.48 17.54 13.29
CA LYS A 102 12.70 18.99 13.24
C LYS A 102 14.12 19.38 13.70
N LEU A 103 14.60 18.77 14.77
CA LEU A 103 15.93 19.02 15.33
C LEU A 103 17.03 18.74 14.29
N PHE A 104 16.95 17.59 13.61
CA PHE A 104 17.94 17.19 12.60
C PHE A 104 17.70 17.84 11.22
N ALA A 105 16.62 18.61 11.05
CA ALA A 105 16.41 19.45 9.87
C ALA A 105 17.04 20.86 10.00
N LEU A 106 17.50 21.24 11.20
CA LEU A 106 18.09 22.55 11.48
C LEU A 106 19.39 22.77 10.68
N PRO A 107 19.60 23.97 10.10
CA PRO A 107 20.79 24.28 9.30
C PRO A 107 22.12 24.07 10.04
N LEU A 108 22.13 24.28 11.36
CA LEU A 108 23.31 24.11 12.21
C LEU A 108 23.75 22.64 12.34
N ILE A 109 22.79 21.71 12.17
CA ILE A 109 22.97 20.26 12.32
C ILE A 109 22.92 19.57 10.93
N ARG A 110 22.75 20.31 9.82
CA ARG A 110 22.59 19.77 8.44
C ARG A 110 23.79 18.98 7.89
N ARG A 111 24.91 18.92 8.62
CA ARG A 111 26.03 17.98 8.36
C ARG A 111 25.88 16.65 9.09
N ALA A 112 24.71 16.36 9.66
CA ALA A 112 24.53 15.13 10.41
C ALA A 112 24.59 13.91 9.44
N PRO A 113 25.41 12.89 9.76
CA PRO A 113 25.73 11.77 8.87
C PRO A 113 24.50 10.91 8.52
N ASP A 114 24.64 10.06 7.48
CA ASP A 114 23.63 9.07 7.04
C ASP A 114 23.15 8.11 8.15
N THR A 115 23.78 8.15 9.34
CA THR A 115 23.48 7.36 10.54
C THR A 115 22.41 7.96 11.45
N VAL A 116 21.91 9.18 11.17
CA VAL A 116 20.90 9.84 12.00
C VAL A 116 19.59 9.05 12.02
N GLY A 117 19.21 8.60 13.22
CA GLY A 117 18.02 7.80 13.46
C GLY A 117 18.25 6.29 13.30
N GLN A 118 19.49 5.82 13.13
CA GLN A 118 19.85 4.41 13.25
C GLN A 118 20.16 4.05 14.71
N ILE A 119 19.66 2.92 15.17
CA ILE A 119 19.90 2.43 16.53
C ILE A 119 21.30 1.81 16.57
N PRO A 120 22.19 2.27 17.48
CA PRO A 120 23.53 1.70 17.62
C PRO A 120 23.51 0.19 17.87
N GLU A 121 24.42 -0.55 17.24
CA GLU A 121 24.52 -2.01 17.38
C GLU A 121 24.77 -2.45 18.84
N VAL A 122 25.48 -1.64 19.62
CA VAL A 122 25.70 -1.90 21.06
C VAL A 122 24.37 -2.03 21.81
N LEU A 123 23.36 -1.21 21.50
CA LEU A 123 22.05 -1.30 22.17
C LEU A 123 21.26 -2.55 21.75
N LYS A 124 21.53 -3.10 20.57
CA LYS A 124 20.86 -4.31 20.08
C LYS A 124 21.40 -5.58 20.75
N HIS A 125 22.58 -5.51 21.36
CA HIS A 125 23.23 -6.67 21.96
C HIS A 125 22.45 -7.20 23.20
N PRO A 126 22.16 -8.51 23.28
CA PRO A 126 21.39 -9.10 24.38
C PRO A 126 21.99 -8.86 25.78
N ALA A 127 23.32 -8.81 25.89
CA ALA A 127 23.99 -8.53 27.16
C ALA A 127 23.68 -7.12 27.71
N VAL A 128 23.61 -6.11 26.84
CA VAL A 128 23.26 -4.74 27.25
C VAL A 128 21.82 -4.68 27.72
N ARG A 129 20.90 -5.35 27.02
CA ARG A 129 19.52 -5.50 27.45
C ARG A 129 19.42 -6.15 28.84
N LEU A 130 20.12 -7.27 29.06
CA LEU A 130 20.09 -7.98 30.33
C LEU A 130 20.69 -7.16 31.47
N LEU A 131 21.78 -6.44 31.21
CA LEU A 131 22.42 -5.54 32.18
C LEU A 131 21.46 -4.43 32.62
N VAL A 132 20.85 -3.71 31.66
CA VAL A 132 19.90 -2.63 31.97
C VAL A 132 18.66 -3.18 32.68
N PHE A 133 18.16 -4.35 32.27
CA PHE A 133 17.06 -5.03 32.95
C PHE A 133 17.41 -5.34 34.41
N ALA A 134 18.58 -5.94 34.67
CA ALA A 134 19.03 -6.26 36.03
C ALA A 134 19.12 -4.99 36.89
N ILE A 135 19.75 -3.92 36.39
CA ILE A 135 19.90 -2.66 37.14
C ILE A 135 18.54 -2.07 37.51
N LEU A 136 17.63 -1.94 36.54
CA LEU A 136 16.32 -1.30 36.78
C LEU A 136 15.40 -2.15 37.66
N ILE A 137 15.40 -3.46 37.48
CA ILE A 137 14.59 -4.38 38.29
C ILE A 137 15.14 -4.49 39.71
N THR A 138 16.47 -4.62 39.89
CA THR A 138 17.08 -4.61 41.24
C THR A 138 16.77 -3.31 41.97
N PHE A 139 16.86 -2.16 41.29
CA PHE A 139 16.48 -0.88 41.86
C PHE A 139 15.00 -0.85 42.26
N PHE A 140 14.09 -1.28 41.38
CA PHE A 140 12.66 -1.34 41.68
C PHE A 140 12.34 -2.26 42.87
N VAL A 141 12.85 -3.50 42.83
CA VAL A 141 12.65 -4.50 43.89
C VAL A 141 13.21 -4.01 45.22
N SER A 142 14.40 -3.38 45.23
CA SER A 142 14.96 -2.80 46.46
C SER A 142 14.05 -1.75 47.09
N ARG A 143 13.38 -0.91 46.27
CA ARG A 143 12.46 0.12 46.76
C ARG A 143 11.16 -0.47 47.28
N VAL A 144 10.66 -1.52 46.64
CA VAL A 144 9.49 -2.26 47.12
C VAL A 144 9.81 -2.94 48.45
N ILE A 145 10.96 -3.62 48.57
CA ILE A 145 11.38 -4.26 49.82
C ILE A 145 11.51 -3.24 50.95
N MET A 146 12.16 -2.09 50.70
CA MET A 146 12.25 -1.02 51.71
C MET A 146 10.87 -0.50 52.14
N ALA A 147 9.92 -0.34 51.20
CA ALA A 147 8.55 0.04 51.56
C ALA A 147 7.85 -1.02 52.41
N CYS A 148 8.05 -2.32 52.10
CA CYS A 148 7.50 -3.42 52.90
C CYS A 148 8.12 -3.52 54.29
N VAL A 149 9.42 -3.18 54.45
CA VAL A 149 10.10 -3.18 55.76
C VAL A 149 9.64 -2.01 56.62
N GLU A 150 9.46 -0.83 56.02
CA GLU A 150 9.00 0.37 56.73
C GLU A 150 7.51 0.33 57.12
N CYS A 151 6.67 -0.26 56.29
CA CYS A 151 5.24 -0.41 56.54
C CYS A 151 4.96 -1.85 56.99
N GLN A 152 4.97 -2.08 58.30
CA GLN A 152 4.62 -3.37 58.91
C GLN A 152 3.14 -3.75 58.67
N ASP A 153 2.30 -2.77 58.35
CA ASP A 153 0.89 -2.94 57.96
C ASP A 153 0.74 -2.76 56.43
N PHE A 154 0.32 -3.84 55.75
CA PHE A 154 0.16 -3.90 54.30
C PHE A 154 -1.25 -3.50 53.82
N GLU A 155 -2.22 -3.43 54.73
CA GLU A 155 -3.60 -3.08 54.39
C GLU A 155 -3.86 -1.57 54.52
N GLY A 156 -3.01 -0.87 55.27
CA GLY A 156 -3.11 0.56 55.49
C GLY A 156 -2.95 1.42 54.22
N PRO A 157 -3.64 2.58 54.15
CA PRO A 157 -3.57 3.49 53.01
C PRO A 157 -2.16 4.05 52.78
N ASP A 158 -1.32 4.10 53.81
CA ASP A 158 0.03 4.64 53.73
C ASP A 158 1.00 3.68 53.01
N PHE A 159 0.81 2.37 53.13
CA PHE A 159 1.53 1.39 52.33
C PHE A 159 1.25 1.58 50.84
N TRP A 160 -0.03 1.66 50.46
CA TRP A 160 -0.44 1.86 49.07
C TRP A 160 0.01 3.20 48.50
N LYS A 161 0.02 4.29 49.29
CA LYS A 161 0.62 5.57 48.88
C LYS A 161 2.12 5.43 48.57
N LYS A 162 2.88 4.70 49.39
CA LYS A 162 4.32 4.46 49.13
C LYS A 162 4.53 3.64 47.86
N ILE A 163 3.77 2.57 47.65
CA ILE A 163 3.82 1.76 46.43
C ILE A 163 3.49 2.62 45.19
N ALA A 164 2.44 3.43 45.28
CA ALA A 164 2.03 4.31 44.19
C ALA A 164 3.10 5.38 43.88
N MET A 165 3.77 5.91 44.90
CA MET A 165 4.91 6.84 44.72
C MET A 165 6.12 6.16 44.06
N ILE A 166 6.45 4.92 44.44
CA ILE A 166 7.50 4.14 43.79
C ILE A 166 7.17 3.95 42.31
N GLY A 167 5.92 3.57 41.99
CA GLY A 167 5.44 3.41 40.62
C GLY A 167 5.60 4.70 39.80
N SER A 168 5.18 5.83 40.35
CA SER A 168 5.28 7.15 39.71
C SER A 168 6.74 7.55 39.44
N ARG A 169 7.64 7.36 40.42
CA ARG A 169 9.07 7.66 40.28
C ARG A 169 9.76 6.76 39.25
N MET A 170 9.44 5.46 39.24
CA MET A 170 9.95 4.54 38.21
C MET A 170 9.48 4.94 36.81
N TRP A 171 8.23 5.39 36.69
CA TRP A 171 7.67 5.87 35.43
C TRP A 171 8.44 7.10 34.95
N LEU A 172 8.71 8.08 35.83
CA LEU A 172 9.48 9.27 35.50
C LEU A 172 10.90 8.95 34.99
N ILE A 173 11.65 8.10 35.72
CA ILE A 173 13.01 7.70 35.32
C ILE A 173 12.99 7.12 33.91
N SER A 174 12.06 6.19 33.68
CA SER A 174 12.00 5.46 32.42
C SER A 174 11.43 6.30 31.26
N VAL A 175 10.57 7.28 31.52
CA VAL A 175 10.16 8.30 30.52
C VAL A 175 11.32 9.23 30.17
N SER A 176 12.12 9.63 31.16
CA SER A 176 13.31 10.44 30.93
C SER A 176 14.32 9.72 30.02
N MET A 177 14.53 8.42 30.24
CA MET A 177 15.34 7.57 29.35
C MET A 177 14.75 7.47 27.93
N VAL A 178 13.43 7.30 27.80
CA VAL A 178 12.73 7.26 26.49
C VAL A 178 12.93 8.56 25.72
N ILE A 179 12.78 9.71 26.37
CA ILE A 179 12.97 11.03 25.76
C ILE A 179 14.43 11.19 25.34
N GLY A 180 15.39 10.93 26.25
CA GLY A 180 16.82 11.08 25.97
C GLY A 180 17.30 10.19 24.83
N MET A 181 17.03 8.87 24.92
CA MET A 181 17.44 7.92 23.88
C MET A 181 16.68 8.15 22.56
N GLY A 182 15.41 8.55 22.62
CA GLY A 182 14.60 8.85 21.44
C GLY A 182 15.12 10.06 20.65
N ILE A 183 15.68 11.06 21.34
CA ILE A 183 16.32 12.23 20.72
C ILE A 183 17.73 11.88 20.20
N LEU A 184 18.51 11.08 20.93
CA LEU A 184 19.92 10.80 20.60
C LEU A 184 20.10 9.72 19.53
N PHE A 185 19.36 8.61 19.63
CA PHE A 185 19.60 7.38 18.84
C PHE A 185 18.44 7.03 17.90
N GLY A 186 17.42 7.88 17.85
CA GLY A 186 16.22 7.70 17.06
C GLY A 186 15.07 7.06 17.82
N PRO A 187 13.85 7.15 17.27
CA PRO A 187 12.66 6.67 17.95
C PRO A 187 12.68 5.13 18.03
N ARG A 188 12.17 4.57 19.14
CA ARG A 188 12.21 3.13 19.49
C ARG A 188 13.57 2.56 19.93
N SER A 189 14.63 3.36 20.02
CA SER A 189 15.92 2.95 20.61
C SER A 189 15.77 2.38 22.04
N PHE A 190 14.97 3.01 22.90
CA PHE A 190 14.69 2.52 24.26
C PHE A 190 14.02 1.13 24.27
N CYS A 191 13.27 0.75 23.23
CA CYS A 191 12.59 -0.54 23.18
C CYS A 191 13.56 -1.75 23.17
N TYR A 192 14.84 -1.54 22.84
CA TYR A 192 15.88 -2.59 22.91
C TYR A 192 16.37 -2.88 24.32
N VAL A 193 16.33 -1.90 25.23
CA VAL A 193 16.79 -2.01 26.62
C VAL A 193 15.66 -1.87 27.64
N CYS A 194 14.42 -1.75 27.15
CA CYS A 194 13.24 -1.59 27.98
C CYS A 194 13.04 -2.83 28.88
N PRO A 195 12.92 -2.63 30.21
CA PRO A 195 12.77 -3.76 31.11
C PRO A 195 11.44 -4.50 30.89
N MET A 196 10.38 -3.78 30.52
CA MET A 196 9.08 -4.37 30.21
C MET A 196 9.12 -5.18 28.92
N GLY A 197 9.86 -4.73 27.90
CA GLY A 197 10.06 -5.52 26.69
C GLY A 197 10.80 -6.82 26.98
N THR A 198 11.84 -6.76 27.82
CA THR A 198 12.61 -7.93 28.28
C THR A 198 11.73 -8.90 29.06
N TRP A 199 10.87 -8.38 29.95
CA TRP A 199 9.89 -9.17 30.68
C TRP A 199 8.93 -9.92 29.75
N GLN A 200 8.41 -9.26 28.70
CA GLN A 200 7.53 -9.92 27.73
C GLN A 200 8.24 -11.04 26.95
N ILE A 201 9.50 -10.82 26.56
CA ILE A 201 10.32 -11.87 25.93
C ILE A 201 10.49 -13.06 26.89
N ALA A 202 10.79 -12.79 28.16
CA ALA A 202 10.94 -13.82 29.17
C ALA A 202 9.63 -14.60 29.39
N MET A 203 8.49 -13.92 29.55
CA MET A 203 7.18 -14.56 29.72
C MET A 203 6.80 -15.44 28.52
N HIS A 204 7.09 -14.97 27.32
CA HIS A 204 6.84 -15.73 26.10
C HIS A 204 7.76 -16.95 25.98
N TRP A 205 9.04 -16.81 26.36
CA TRP A 205 9.96 -17.95 26.46
C TRP A 205 9.48 -18.98 27.49
N ILE A 206 8.98 -18.54 28.66
CA ILE A 206 8.40 -19.42 29.68
C ILE A 206 7.19 -20.16 29.10
N HIS A 207 6.28 -19.47 28.41
CA HIS A 207 5.14 -20.10 27.75
C HIS A 207 5.60 -21.24 26.83
N HIS A 208 6.58 -21.00 25.96
CA HIS A 208 7.09 -22.03 25.06
C HIS A 208 7.81 -23.17 25.76
N LYS A 209 8.40 -22.91 26.93
CA LYS A 209 9.01 -23.97 27.76
C LYS A 209 7.96 -24.85 28.43
N ILE A 210 6.83 -24.27 28.84
CA ILE A 210 5.73 -24.99 29.52
C ILE A 210 4.87 -25.74 28.50
N PHE A 211 4.44 -25.07 27.43
CA PHE A 211 3.45 -25.60 26.48
C PHE A 211 4.07 -26.09 25.16
N GLY A 212 5.37 -25.90 24.95
CA GLY A 212 6.06 -26.21 23.69
C GLY A 212 6.14 -25.03 22.72
N LYS A 213 7.10 -25.07 21.78
CA LYS A 213 7.38 -23.99 20.82
C LYS A 213 6.23 -23.68 19.85
N ASN A 214 5.32 -24.64 19.64
CA ASN A 214 4.33 -24.62 18.57
C ASN A 214 2.87 -24.66 19.06
N SER A 215 2.65 -24.59 20.38
CA SER A 215 1.31 -24.69 20.98
C SER A 215 0.51 -23.39 20.96
N ASN A 216 1.16 -22.25 20.69
CA ASN A 216 0.57 -20.95 20.88
C ASN A 216 -0.25 -20.47 19.67
N LYS A 217 -1.46 -20.99 19.51
CA LYS A 217 -2.40 -20.60 18.43
C LYS A 217 -2.81 -19.12 18.46
N CYS A 218 -2.63 -18.45 19.59
CA CYS A 218 -3.03 -17.06 19.78
C CYS A 218 -1.95 -16.05 19.37
N GLU A 219 -0.76 -16.50 18.97
CA GLU A 219 0.33 -15.62 18.61
C GLU A 219 0.23 -15.14 17.15
N PRO A 220 0.08 -13.84 16.87
CA PRO A 220 0.13 -13.36 15.50
C PRO A 220 1.58 -13.16 15.06
N LEU A 221 2.06 -14.03 14.17
CA LEU A 221 3.34 -13.91 13.50
C LEU A 221 3.16 -13.26 12.13
N ILE A 222 4.13 -12.45 11.70
CA ILE A 222 4.13 -11.94 10.33
C ILE A 222 4.57 -13.09 9.43
N THR A 223 3.73 -13.45 8.47
CA THR A 223 3.95 -14.57 7.56
C THR A 223 3.99 -14.08 6.12
N LEU A 224 5.02 -14.51 5.40
CA LEU A 224 5.18 -14.42 3.97
C LEU A 224 4.37 -15.55 3.33
N VAL A 225 3.20 -15.18 2.81
CA VAL A 225 2.22 -16.15 2.27
C VAL A 225 2.68 -16.75 0.95
N ASP A 226 3.42 -15.98 0.17
CA ASP A 226 3.88 -16.35 -1.16
C ASP A 226 5.30 -15.82 -1.39
N PRO A 227 6.32 -16.68 -1.19
CA PRO A 227 7.71 -16.32 -1.45
C PRO A 227 7.98 -15.96 -2.91
N ASP A 228 7.29 -16.60 -3.87
CA ASP A 228 7.54 -16.43 -5.30
C ASP A 228 7.03 -15.08 -5.82
N ALA A 229 6.00 -14.52 -5.20
CA ALA A 229 5.52 -13.16 -5.49
C ALA A 229 6.37 -12.04 -4.85
N CYS A 230 7.39 -12.37 -4.05
CA CYS A 230 8.24 -11.37 -3.43
C CYS A 230 9.23 -10.77 -4.43
N LEU A 231 9.04 -9.48 -4.77
CA LEU A 231 9.96 -8.72 -5.64
C LEU A 231 11.33 -8.40 -5.02
N LYS A 232 11.65 -8.94 -3.83
CA LYS A 232 12.88 -8.66 -3.08
C LYS A 232 13.22 -7.17 -2.95
N CYS A 233 12.18 -6.33 -2.78
CA CYS A 233 12.33 -4.88 -2.83
C CYS A 233 12.86 -4.23 -1.54
N GLY A 234 12.95 -5.00 -0.44
CA GLY A 234 13.43 -4.54 0.88
C GLY A 234 12.53 -3.53 1.60
N GLN A 235 11.31 -3.25 1.09
CA GLN A 235 10.43 -2.24 1.67
C GLN A 235 10.01 -2.56 3.10
N CYS A 236 9.81 -3.85 3.43
CA CYS A 236 9.47 -4.32 4.77
C CYS A 236 10.57 -3.99 5.80
N THR A 237 11.85 -4.19 5.45
CA THR A 237 13.01 -3.79 6.27
C THR A 237 13.05 -2.27 6.45
N ARG A 238 12.87 -1.49 5.37
CA ARG A 238 12.93 -0.02 5.42
C ARG A 238 11.87 0.62 6.31
N VAL A 239 10.68 0.02 6.39
CA VAL A 239 9.56 0.54 7.20
C VAL A 239 9.50 -0.05 8.62
N CYS A 240 10.42 -0.96 8.97
CA CYS A 240 10.41 -1.59 10.28
C CYS A 240 10.85 -0.59 11.36
N PRO A 241 10.00 -0.29 12.36
CA PRO A 241 10.35 0.70 13.38
C PRO A 241 11.46 0.24 14.33
N MET A 242 11.61 -1.07 14.47
CA MET A 242 12.68 -1.70 15.23
C MET A 242 13.95 -1.90 14.39
N GLN A 243 13.96 -1.50 13.10
CA GLN A 243 15.12 -1.65 12.21
C GLN A 243 15.60 -3.10 12.05
N LEU A 244 14.66 -4.04 12.07
CA LEU A 244 14.89 -5.47 11.81
C LEU A 244 15.01 -5.72 10.30
N ASP A 245 15.78 -6.73 9.91
CA ASP A 245 15.87 -7.14 8.51
C ASP A 245 14.75 -8.11 8.15
N VAL A 246 13.51 -7.58 8.19
CA VAL A 246 12.29 -8.34 7.92
C VAL A 246 12.36 -9.10 6.59
N HIS A 247 13.05 -8.56 5.59
CA HIS A 247 13.15 -9.19 4.28
C HIS A 247 13.81 -10.57 4.30
N ASN A 248 14.85 -10.74 5.13
CA ASN A 248 15.71 -11.92 5.12
C ASN A 248 15.50 -12.84 6.34
N GLU A 249 14.71 -12.42 7.33
CA GLU A 249 14.52 -13.13 8.60
C GLU A 249 13.27 -14.04 8.63
N PHE A 250 12.72 -14.41 7.47
CA PHE A 250 11.63 -15.40 7.40
C PHE A 250 12.19 -16.82 7.53
N ASP A 251 11.56 -17.64 8.38
CA ASP A 251 11.88 -19.06 8.51
C ASP A 251 11.38 -19.90 7.31
N GLU A 252 11.62 -21.21 7.33
CA GLU A 252 11.16 -22.15 6.29
C GLU A 252 9.64 -22.17 6.11
N MET A 253 8.88 -21.80 7.15
CA MET A 253 7.41 -21.66 7.11
C MET A 253 6.98 -20.26 6.67
N GLY A 254 7.91 -19.42 6.23
CA GLY A 254 7.68 -18.03 5.86
C GLY A 254 7.34 -17.14 7.04
N GLN A 255 7.59 -17.54 8.29
CA GLN A 255 7.23 -16.77 9.49
C GLN A 255 8.42 -15.97 10.04
N LEU A 256 8.16 -14.71 10.41
CA LEU A 256 9.15 -13.85 11.07
C LEU A 256 9.16 -14.14 12.57
N ARG A 257 10.19 -14.85 13.05
CA ARG A 257 10.34 -15.26 14.46
C ARG A 257 11.35 -14.43 15.26
N ASN A 258 11.69 -13.24 14.79
CA ASN A 258 12.59 -12.37 15.52
C ASN A 258 11.95 -11.92 16.85
N VAL A 259 12.64 -12.20 17.97
CA VAL A 259 12.22 -11.85 19.34
C VAL A 259 12.05 -10.35 19.57
N ASP A 260 12.62 -9.51 18.71
CA ASP A 260 12.51 -8.05 18.75
C ASP A 260 11.35 -7.51 17.91
N CYS A 261 10.64 -8.36 17.18
CA CYS A 261 9.45 -7.98 16.46
C CYS A 261 8.33 -7.57 17.44
N ILE A 262 7.95 -6.29 17.41
CA ILE A 262 6.88 -5.73 18.25
C ILE A 262 5.47 -5.89 17.64
N LYS A 263 5.34 -6.59 16.50
CA LYS A 263 4.04 -6.89 15.85
C LYS A 263 3.17 -5.65 15.56
N CYS A 264 3.83 -4.57 15.12
CA CYS A 264 3.16 -3.30 14.83
C CYS A 264 2.43 -3.25 13.48
N GLY A 265 2.65 -4.22 12.59
CA GLY A 265 1.98 -4.31 11.28
C GLY A 265 2.51 -3.37 10.20
N SER A 266 3.54 -2.55 10.46
CA SER A 266 4.04 -1.59 9.47
C SER A 266 4.55 -2.25 8.18
N CYS A 267 5.27 -3.37 8.27
CA CYS A 267 5.75 -4.11 7.09
C CYS A 267 4.60 -4.73 6.28
N VAL A 268 3.54 -5.20 6.94
CA VAL A 268 2.32 -5.73 6.30
C VAL A 268 1.62 -4.62 5.52
N TRP A 269 1.40 -3.47 6.15
CA TRP A 269 0.74 -2.33 5.55
C TRP A 269 1.45 -1.80 4.30
N TYR A 270 2.77 -1.67 4.37
CA TYR A 270 3.60 -1.08 3.32
C TYR A 270 4.10 -2.08 2.28
N CYS A 271 3.72 -3.37 2.38
CA CYS A 271 4.09 -4.36 1.38
C CYS A 271 3.38 -4.06 0.06
N ALA A 272 4.13 -3.64 -0.97
CA ALA A 272 3.56 -3.29 -2.27
C ALA A 272 2.82 -4.46 -2.94
N GLN A 273 3.27 -5.70 -2.69
CA GLN A 273 2.66 -6.91 -3.22
C GLN A 273 1.54 -7.47 -2.33
N GLN A 274 1.35 -6.92 -1.12
CA GLN A 274 0.36 -7.40 -0.13
C GLN A 274 0.49 -8.91 0.17
N ILE A 275 1.73 -9.42 0.24
CA ILE A 275 2.06 -10.84 0.49
C ILE A 275 2.43 -11.15 1.94
N LEU A 276 2.44 -10.13 2.81
CA LEU A 276 2.70 -10.27 4.23
C LEU A 276 1.38 -10.13 4.98
N GLU A 277 1.11 -11.04 5.91
CA GLU A 277 -0.07 -10.97 6.79
C GLU A 277 0.22 -11.54 8.18
N PHE A 278 -0.70 -11.37 9.12
CA PHE A 278 -0.59 -12.00 10.44
C PHE A 278 -1.22 -13.39 10.41
N ARG A 279 -0.46 -14.44 10.75
CA ARG A 279 -0.97 -15.81 10.95
C ARG A 279 -0.53 -16.39 12.28
N ALA A 280 -1.31 -17.35 12.78
CA ALA A 280 -0.91 -18.17 13.93
C ALA A 280 0.25 -19.12 13.55
N PRO A 281 1.04 -19.60 14.53
CA PRO A 281 2.13 -20.55 14.29
C PRO A 281 1.57 -21.89 13.81
N ASN A 282 2.21 -22.52 12.81
CA ASN A 282 1.91 -23.88 12.31
C ASN A 282 0.50 -24.08 11.73
N VAL A 283 -0.15 -23.01 11.29
CA VAL A 283 -1.35 -23.14 10.46
C VAL A 283 -0.90 -23.27 9.00
N ASN A 284 -0.76 -24.52 8.54
CA ASN A 284 -0.62 -24.89 7.12
C ASN A 284 -1.94 -24.76 6.35
N GLU A 285 -2.96 -24.17 6.96
CA GLU A 285 -4.14 -23.77 6.21
C GLU A 285 -3.75 -22.56 5.36
N HIS A 286 -3.47 -22.82 4.09
CA HIS A 286 -3.98 -21.91 3.07
C HIS A 286 -5.44 -21.63 3.47
N PRO A 287 -5.86 -20.37 3.60
CA PRO A 287 -7.24 -20.08 3.93
C PRO A 287 -8.11 -20.94 3.03
N ASN A 288 -8.97 -21.75 3.64
CA ASN A 288 -10.07 -22.40 2.95
C ASN A 288 -10.69 -21.33 2.04
N PRO A 289 -10.78 -21.53 0.71
CA PRO A 289 -11.32 -20.54 -0.22
C PRO A 289 -12.73 -20.06 0.13
N ARG A 290 -13.41 -20.69 1.10
CA ARG A 290 -14.78 -20.39 1.54
C ARG A 290 -14.92 -19.40 2.70
N SER A 291 -13.92 -18.59 3.02
CA SER A 291 -14.18 -17.34 3.74
C SER A 291 -13.29 -16.19 3.22
N SER A 292 -13.43 -15.88 1.93
CA SER A 292 -12.94 -14.59 1.46
C SER A 292 -13.72 -13.46 2.14
N PRO A 293 -13.05 -12.44 2.69
CA PRO A 293 -13.67 -11.15 2.91
C PRO A 293 -14.12 -10.60 1.54
N ASN A 294 -15.42 -10.36 1.40
CA ASN A 294 -16.09 -9.56 0.37
C ASN A 294 -15.70 -9.79 -1.10
N VAL A 295 -16.30 -10.82 -1.71
CA VAL A 295 -16.69 -10.73 -3.13
C VAL A 295 -17.81 -9.68 -3.21
N PRO A 296 -17.69 -8.60 -4.01
CA PRO A 296 -18.80 -7.68 -4.19
C PRO A 296 -19.91 -8.43 -4.92
N ALA A 297 -21.03 -8.64 -4.26
CA ALA A 297 -22.21 -9.19 -4.89
C ALA A 297 -22.77 -8.18 -5.91
N PRO A 298 -23.24 -8.62 -7.09
CA PRO A 298 -23.19 -9.99 -7.59
C PRO A 298 -22.00 -10.24 -8.53
N ALA A 299 -20.95 -10.90 -8.03
CA ALA A 299 -19.96 -11.49 -8.93
C ALA A 299 -20.60 -12.65 -9.70
N LYS A 300 -20.39 -12.66 -11.01
CA LYS A 300 -20.89 -13.68 -11.93
C LYS A 300 -19.73 -14.57 -12.38
N GLN A 301 -20.01 -15.85 -12.56
CA GLN A 301 -19.05 -16.77 -13.16
C GLN A 301 -19.06 -16.58 -14.68
N ALA A 302 -17.88 -16.46 -15.26
CA ALA A 302 -17.68 -16.24 -16.68
C ALA A 302 -16.56 -17.13 -17.21
N THR A 303 -16.59 -17.40 -18.50
CA THR A 303 -15.56 -18.13 -19.23
C THR A 303 -14.87 -17.18 -20.18
N LEU A 304 -13.53 -17.19 -20.19
CA LEU A 304 -12.75 -16.54 -21.23
C LEU A 304 -12.96 -17.30 -22.54
N VAL A 305 -13.62 -16.68 -23.52
CA VAL A 305 -13.98 -17.34 -24.78
C VAL A 305 -12.96 -17.09 -25.88
N ASP A 306 -12.29 -15.94 -25.86
CA ASP A 306 -11.39 -15.53 -26.92
C ASP A 306 -10.34 -14.53 -26.42
N ILE A 307 -9.17 -14.55 -27.07
CA ILE A 307 -8.04 -13.65 -26.84
C ILE A 307 -7.56 -13.16 -28.20
N GLU A 308 -7.58 -11.86 -28.41
CA GLU A 308 -7.10 -11.21 -29.63
C GLU A 308 -5.88 -10.34 -29.31
N ASP A 309 -4.77 -10.56 -30.01
CA ASP A 309 -3.58 -9.73 -29.93
C ASP A 309 -3.78 -8.45 -30.75
N LEU A 310 -3.82 -7.28 -30.08
CA LEU A 310 -4.01 -5.98 -30.74
C LEU A 310 -2.69 -5.27 -31.02
N SER A 311 -1.71 -5.41 -30.12
CA SER A 311 -0.35 -4.90 -30.29
C SER A 311 0.65 -5.78 -29.53
N GLY A 312 1.96 -5.53 -29.70
CA GLY A 312 3.02 -6.38 -29.15
C GLY A 312 2.94 -6.66 -27.63
N ASP A 313 2.32 -5.78 -26.85
CA ASP A 313 2.05 -6.00 -25.43
C ASP A 313 0.61 -5.75 -25.00
N THR A 314 -0.34 -5.64 -25.93
CA THR A 314 -1.75 -5.36 -25.64
C THR A 314 -2.67 -6.40 -26.24
N ARG A 315 -3.54 -6.98 -25.39
CA ARG A 315 -4.50 -8.02 -25.76
C ARG A 315 -5.92 -7.64 -25.37
N LYS A 316 -6.88 -8.07 -26.17
CA LYS A 316 -8.32 -8.02 -25.87
C LYS A 316 -8.78 -9.38 -25.37
N PHE A 317 -9.41 -9.41 -24.22
CA PHE A 317 -9.94 -10.62 -23.58
C PHE A 317 -11.46 -10.56 -23.61
N LYS A 318 -12.10 -11.60 -24.15
CA LYS A 318 -13.56 -11.68 -24.28
C LYS A 318 -14.15 -12.69 -23.31
N PHE A 319 -15.12 -12.28 -22.52
CA PHE A 319 -15.76 -13.11 -21.48
C PHE A 319 -17.25 -13.32 -21.76
N ARG A 320 -17.77 -14.51 -21.43
CA ARG A 320 -19.19 -14.85 -21.49
C ARG A 320 -19.64 -15.56 -20.21
N THR A 321 -20.86 -15.29 -19.72
CA THR A 321 -21.43 -16.04 -18.59
C THR A 321 -21.81 -17.47 -18.97
N LEU A 322 -21.89 -18.35 -17.96
CA LEU A 322 -22.27 -19.78 -18.14
C LEU A 322 -23.75 -19.98 -18.53
N ASP A 323 -24.63 -19.03 -18.20
CA ASP A 323 -26.07 -19.07 -18.51
C ASP A 323 -26.40 -18.59 -19.93
N GLY A 324 -25.41 -18.23 -20.74
CA GLY A 324 -25.59 -17.80 -22.13
C GLY A 324 -26.24 -16.42 -22.29
N GLN A 325 -26.65 -15.76 -21.20
CA GLN A 325 -27.29 -14.44 -21.23
C GLN A 325 -26.29 -13.27 -21.42
N GLY A 326 -24.98 -13.57 -21.37
CA GLY A 326 -23.93 -12.57 -21.54
C GLY A 326 -23.70 -11.72 -20.30
N LEU A 327 -22.51 -11.16 -20.18
CA LEU A 327 -22.20 -10.09 -19.21
C LEU A 327 -22.67 -8.71 -19.71
N ALA A 328 -23.61 -8.68 -20.67
CA ALA A 328 -24.14 -7.49 -21.31
C ALA A 328 -25.02 -6.66 -20.35
N GLY A 329 -25.37 -5.43 -20.75
CA GLY A 329 -26.15 -4.49 -19.94
C GLY A 329 -25.30 -3.43 -19.22
N GLY A 330 -24.04 -3.27 -19.63
CA GLY A 330 -23.19 -2.16 -19.20
C GLY A 330 -23.50 -0.87 -19.95
N LYS A 331 -22.97 0.23 -19.43
CA LYS A 331 -22.99 1.56 -20.05
C LYS A 331 -21.58 1.95 -20.50
N ALA A 332 -21.49 2.76 -21.55
CA ALA A 332 -20.23 3.29 -22.03
C ALA A 332 -19.44 4.01 -20.91
N GLY A 333 -18.13 3.76 -20.84
CA GLY A 333 -17.26 4.30 -19.79
C GLY A 333 -17.22 3.51 -18.47
N GLN A 334 -17.99 2.44 -18.32
CA GLN A 334 -17.90 1.55 -17.16
C GLN A 334 -16.71 0.58 -17.26
N TYR A 335 -16.39 -0.07 -16.14
CA TYR A 335 -15.36 -1.10 -16.03
C TYR A 335 -15.88 -2.33 -15.30
N ALA A 336 -15.16 -3.45 -15.41
CA ALA A 336 -15.43 -4.70 -14.71
C ALA A 336 -14.27 -5.07 -13.79
N LEU A 337 -14.57 -5.71 -12.66
CA LEU A 337 -13.55 -6.39 -11.85
C LEU A 337 -13.42 -7.83 -12.34
N VAL A 338 -12.25 -8.20 -12.83
CA VAL A 338 -11.93 -9.58 -13.25
C VAL A 338 -11.06 -10.24 -12.20
N GLN A 339 -11.42 -11.45 -11.79
CA GLN A 339 -10.61 -12.27 -10.89
C GLN A 339 -9.35 -12.75 -11.64
N VAL A 340 -8.20 -12.26 -11.20
CA VAL A 340 -6.89 -12.60 -11.79
C VAL A 340 -6.14 -13.66 -10.99
N ASP A 341 -6.58 -13.94 -9.76
CA ASP A 341 -6.02 -15.00 -8.92
C ASP A 341 -7.15 -15.69 -8.15
N GLN A 342 -7.49 -16.91 -8.58
CA GLN A 342 -8.53 -17.72 -7.94
C GLN A 342 -8.12 -18.16 -6.52
N LYS A 343 -6.84 -18.50 -6.31
CA LYS A 343 -6.34 -19.00 -5.02
C LYS A 343 -6.39 -17.90 -3.96
N ARG A 344 -6.06 -16.67 -4.34
CA ARG A 344 -6.03 -15.49 -3.44
C ARG A 344 -7.29 -14.63 -3.51
N ASN A 345 -8.27 -15.03 -4.31
CA ASN A 345 -9.49 -14.28 -4.62
C ASN A 345 -9.22 -12.79 -4.97
N VAL A 346 -8.21 -12.54 -5.81
CA VAL A 346 -7.79 -11.19 -6.17
C VAL A 346 -8.50 -10.72 -7.43
N TYR A 347 -9.13 -9.55 -7.36
CA TYR A 347 -9.76 -8.88 -8.49
C TYR A 347 -8.96 -7.66 -8.96
N ARG A 348 -9.05 -7.35 -10.25
CA ARG A 348 -8.51 -6.11 -10.83
C ARG A 348 -9.55 -5.47 -11.75
N GLY A 349 -9.66 -4.15 -11.66
CA GLY A 349 -10.51 -3.37 -12.55
C GLY A 349 -9.90 -3.26 -13.94
N TYR A 350 -10.72 -3.50 -14.95
CA TYR A 350 -10.41 -3.28 -16.36
C TYR A 350 -11.62 -2.65 -17.03
N THR A 351 -11.39 -1.57 -17.78
CA THR A 351 -12.45 -0.86 -18.50
C THR A 351 -13.12 -1.78 -19.52
N ILE A 352 -14.46 -1.69 -19.63
CA ILE A 352 -15.21 -2.44 -20.63
C ILE A 352 -14.88 -1.81 -21.99
N SER A 353 -14.22 -2.56 -22.85
CA SER A 353 -13.78 -2.11 -24.16
C SER A 353 -14.68 -2.57 -25.30
N SER A 354 -15.82 -3.19 -25.02
CA SER A 354 -16.83 -3.53 -26.04
C SER A 354 -17.38 -2.24 -26.67
N ALA A 355 -17.67 -2.24 -27.97
CA ALA A 355 -18.23 -1.07 -28.67
C ALA A 355 -19.64 -0.78 -28.15
N ASP A 356 -20.46 -1.82 -27.97
CA ASP A 356 -21.77 -1.74 -27.32
C ASP A 356 -21.83 -2.59 -26.04
N PRO A 357 -21.42 -2.05 -24.87
CA PRO A 357 -21.49 -2.76 -23.58
C PRO A 357 -22.90 -3.22 -23.18
N SER A 358 -23.95 -2.68 -23.81
CA SER A 358 -25.34 -3.02 -23.50
C SER A 358 -25.79 -4.32 -24.17
N LYS A 359 -25.19 -4.69 -25.31
CA LYS A 359 -25.55 -5.86 -26.11
C LYS A 359 -24.41 -6.84 -26.34
N GLU A 360 -23.18 -6.35 -26.40
CA GLU A 360 -22.01 -7.18 -26.67
C GLU A 360 -21.52 -7.91 -25.41
N PRO A 361 -20.82 -9.04 -25.58
CA PRO A 361 -20.11 -9.69 -24.48
C PRO A 361 -19.12 -8.74 -23.80
N LEU A 362 -18.74 -9.06 -22.56
CA LEU A 362 -17.73 -8.28 -21.85
C LEU A 362 -16.37 -8.47 -22.54
N GLU A 363 -15.85 -7.39 -23.10
CA GLU A 363 -14.49 -7.31 -23.61
C GLU A 363 -13.68 -6.37 -22.72
N VAL A 364 -12.45 -6.75 -22.42
CA VAL A 364 -11.49 -5.88 -21.74
C VAL A 364 -10.18 -5.91 -22.49
N THR A 365 -9.62 -4.74 -22.75
CA THR A 365 -8.34 -4.60 -23.44
C THR A 365 -7.26 -4.17 -22.46
N VAL A 366 -6.19 -4.94 -22.41
CA VAL A 366 -5.21 -4.88 -21.32
C VAL A 366 -3.81 -4.88 -21.91
N LYS A 367 -3.01 -3.88 -21.50
CA LYS A 367 -1.57 -3.82 -21.76
C LYS A 367 -0.79 -4.55 -20.66
N LEU A 368 0.19 -5.36 -21.04
CA LEU A 368 0.98 -6.16 -20.12
C LEU A 368 1.96 -5.28 -19.32
N ASP A 369 1.67 -5.10 -18.03
CA ASP A 369 2.70 -4.70 -17.07
C ASP A 369 3.43 -5.93 -16.54
N LYS A 370 4.64 -6.19 -17.06
CA LYS A 370 5.48 -7.33 -16.65
C LYS A 370 5.83 -7.32 -15.15
N LYS A 371 5.79 -6.15 -14.49
CA LYS A 371 6.06 -5.99 -13.05
C LYS A 371 4.78 -5.98 -12.22
N GLY A 372 3.61 -5.92 -12.88
CA GLY A 372 2.30 -5.87 -12.25
C GLY A 372 1.86 -7.23 -11.74
N TYR A 373 1.02 -7.25 -10.70
CA TYR A 373 0.46 -8.51 -10.17
C TYR A 373 -0.64 -9.10 -11.07
N GLY A 374 -1.48 -8.22 -11.61
CA GLY A 374 -2.74 -8.60 -12.25
C GLY A 374 -2.59 -8.96 -13.73
N THR A 375 -1.94 -8.09 -14.51
CA THR A 375 -1.85 -8.24 -15.96
C THR A 375 -1.10 -9.50 -16.39
N PRO A 376 0.02 -9.93 -15.77
CA PRO A 376 0.67 -11.18 -16.18
C PRO A 376 -0.20 -12.41 -15.91
N ARG A 377 -0.96 -12.42 -14.80
CA ARG A 377 -1.89 -13.52 -14.49
C ARG A 377 -3.05 -13.59 -15.47
N LEU A 378 -3.59 -12.43 -15.86
CA LEU A 378 -4.62 -12.36 -16.90
C LEU A 378 -4.08 -12.87 -18.25
N PHE A 379 -2.84 -12.49 -18.61
CA PHE A 379 -2.18 -12.91 -19.84
C PHE A 379 -1.84 -14.41 -19.88
N ASN A 380 -1.77 -15.06 -18.73
CA ASN A 380 -1.55 -16.51 -18.62
C ASN A 380 -2.86 -17.33 -18.72
N LEU A 381 -4.03 -16.68 -18.76
CA LEU A 381 -5.28 -17.37 -19.00
C LEU A 381 -5.34 -17.88 -20.45
N GLN A 382 -6.00 -19.02 -20.63
CA GLN A 382 -6.27 -19.61 -21.93
C GLN A 382 -7.78 -19.58 -22.20
N PRO A 383 -8.22 -19.49 -23.46
CA PRO A 383 -9.62 -19.70 -23.81
C PRO A 383 -10.16 -21.00 -23.18
N GLY A 384 -11.36 -20.93 -22.62
CA GLY A 384 -11.99 -21.97 -21.80
C GLY A 384 -11.79 -21.80 -20.28
N ALA A 385 -10.90 -20.91 -19.83
CA ALA A 385 -10.70 -20.68 -18.40
C ALA A 385 -11.93 -20.01 -17.75
N GLY A 386 -12.40 -20.59 -16.64
CA GLY A 386 -13.44 -20.00 -15.79
C GLY A 386 -12.86 -18.94 -14.85
N VAL A 387 -13.52 -17.79 -14.72
CA VAL A 387 -13.16 -16.69 -13.83
C VAL A 387 -14.39 -16.09 -13.18
N MET A 388 -14.22 -15.43 -12.03
CA MET A 388 -15.27 -14.58 -11.46
C MET A 388 -15.14 -13.15 -11.99
N VAL A 389 -16.25 -12.52 -12.32
CA VAL A 389 -16.32 -11.16 -12.83
C VAL A 389 -17.41 -10.37 -12.13
N VAL A 390 -17.13 -9.11 -11.79
CA VAL A 390 -18.14 -8.15 -11.32
C VAL A 390 -18.27 -7.06 -12.39
N PRO A 391 -19.27 -7.15 -13.27
CA PRO A 391 -19.40 -6.25 -14.42
C PRO A 391 -20.01 -4.89 -14.02
N ASN A 392 -19.99 -3.95 -14.96
CA ASN A 392 -20.81 -2.73 -14.98
C ASN A 392 -20.62 -1.83 -13.74
N LEU A 393 -19.36 -1.61 -13.36
CA LEU A 393 -18.99 -0.71 -12.27
C LEU A 393 -18.53 0.64 -12.82
N GLY A 394 -18.74 1.70 -12.03
CA GLY A 394 -18.19 3.03 -12.30
C GLY A 394 -19.14 3.94 -13.06
N GLU A 395 -20.00 4.66 -12.33
CA GLU A 395 -20.95 5.62 -12.92
C GLU A 395 -20.30 6.97 -13.28
N ASP A 396 -19.16 7.29 -12.66
CA ASP A 396 -18.55 8.63 -12.75
C ASP A 396 -18.04 8.96 -14.16
N PHE A 397 -17.68 7.97 -14.96
CA PHE A 397 -17.10 8.16 -16.30
C PHE A 397 -18.11 7.94 -17.44
N ILE A 398 -19.38 7.68 -17.10
CA ILE A 398 -20.46 7.56 -18.08
C ILE A 398 -20.75 8.94 -18.69
N PRO A 399 -20.88 9.05 -20.03
CA PRO A 399 -21.22 10.29 -20.71
C PRO A 399 -22.73 10.60 -20.54
N THR A 400 -23.14 11.13 -19.39
CA THR A 400 -24.54 11.53 -19.13
C THR A 400 -24.88 12.83 -19.86
N GLU A 401 -26.18 13.09 -20.07
CA GLU A 401 -26.68 14.34 -20.69
C GLU A 401 -26.13 15.61 -20.02
N GLU A 402 -25.92 15.59 -18.70
CA GLU A 402 -25.35 16.72 -17.96
C GLU A 402 -23.87 16.99 -18.32
N LYS A 403 -23.10 15.92 -18.56
CA LYS A 403 -21.65 15.97 -18.80
C LYS A 403 -21.32 16.21 -20.27
N VAL A 404 -22.15 15.71 -21.18
CA VAL A 404 -21.96 15.86 -22.62
C VAL A 404 -22.35 17.28 -23.01
N LYS A 405 -21.45 17.97 -23.71
CA LYS A 405 -21.67 19.32 -24.25
C LYS A 405 -21.57 19.27 -25.78
N ASP A 406 -21.75 20.40 -26.46
CA ASP A 406 -21.71 20.44 -27.92
C ASP A 406 -20.35 20.01 -28.47
N HIS A 407 -19.25 20.41 -27.83
CA HIS A 407 -17.90 20.00 -28.22
C HIS A 407 -17.31 19.04 -27.18
N VAL A 408 -17.12 17.77 -27.57
CA VAL A 408 -16.61 16.70 -26.71
C VAL A 408 -15.18 16.34 -27.11
N LEU A 409 -14.23 16.45 -26.17
CA LEU A 409 -12.86 15.98 -26.34
C LEU A 409 -12.67 14.65 -25.61
N LEU A 410 -12.24 13.62 -26.34
CA LEU A 410 -11.84 12.32 -25.79
C LEU A 410 -10.31 12.25 -25.82
N MET A 411 -9.66 12.36 -24.67
CA MET A 411 -8.19 12.45 -24.58
C MET A 411 -7.57 11.20 -23.95
N ALA A 412 -6.78 10.48 -24.76
CA ALA A 412 -6.28 9.15 -24.44
C ALA A 412 -4.75 9.04 -24.48
N SER A 413 -4.20 8.13 -23.68
CA SER A 413 -2.82 7.66 -23.86
C SER A 413 -2.67 6.17 -23.59
N GLY A 414 -2.07 5.43 -24.53
CA GLY A 414 -1.95 3.96 -24.48
C GLY A 414 -3.31 3.28 -24.24
N VAL A 415 -3.35 2.26 -23.37
CA VAL A 415 -4.59 1.52 -23.04
C VAL A 415 -5.71 2.37 -22.42
N GLY A 416 -5.45 3.64 -22.07
CA GLY A 416 -6.48 4.62 -21.70
C GLY A 416 -7.45 4.98 -22.83
N ILE A 417 -7.25 4.45 -24.04
CA ILE A 417 -8.18 4.55 -25.16
C ILE A 417 -9.46 3.70 -24.98
N THR A 418 -9.37 2.65 -24.17
CA THR A 418 -10.44 1.64 -23.99
C THR A 418 -11.84 2.18 -23.61
N PRO A 419 -12.01 3.13 -22.67
CA PRO A 419 -13.35 3.69 -22.41
C PRO A 419 -13.91 4.42 -23.63
N PHE A 420 -13.04 5.07 -24.42
CA PHE A 420 -13.46 5.93 -25.52
C PHE A 420 -14.00 5.18 -26.71
N ARG A 421 -13.67 3.89 -26.86
CA ARG A 421 -14.33 3.02 -27.83
C ARG A 421 -15.82 2.99 -27.56
N SER A 422 -16.22 2.55 -26.36
CA SER A 422 -17.64 2.52 -25.99
C SER A 422 -18.31 3.90 -25.99
N ILE A 423 -17.61 4.95 -25.56
CA ILE A 423 -18.15 6.33 -25.50
C ILE A 423 -18.34 6.91 -26.91
N ALA A 424 -17.41 6.70 -27.84
CA ALA A 424 -17.55 7.19 -29.21
C ALA A 424 -18.77 6.56 -29.91
N HIS A 425 -18.92 5.23 -29.82
CA HIS A 425 -20.11 4.54 -30.33
C HIS A 425 -21.41 4.98 -29.64
N GLU A 426 -21.38 5.24 -28.32
CA GLU A 426 -22.53 5.79 -27.60
C GLU A 426 -22.94 7.18 -28.14
N LEU A 427 -21.98 8.09 -28.30
CA LEU A 427 -22.25 9.45 -28.74
C LEU A 427 -22.68 9.52 -30.21
N LEU A 428 -21.95 8.84 -31.11
CA LEU A 428 -22.12 8.96 -32.56
C LEU A 428 -23.25 8.08 -33.10
N GLU A 429 -23.33 6.82 -32.69
CA GLU A 429 -24.28 5.86 -33.27
C GLU A 429 -25.60 5.80 -32.51
N ARG A 430 -25.55 5.79 -31.18
CA ARG A 430 -26.74 5.55 -30.35
C ARG A 430 -27.50 6.83 -30.02
N ARG A 431 -26.78 7.88 -29.65
CA ARG A 431 -27.39 9.18 -29.34
C ARG A 431 -27.49 10.11 -30.54
N GLY A 432 -26.69 9.88 -31.58
CA GLY A 432 -26.64 10.77 -32.74
C GLY A 432 -26.26 12.20 -32.37
N HIS A 433 -25.26 12.36 -31.48
CA HIS A 433 -24.80 13.66 -31.02
C HIS A 433 -24.46 14.55 -32.22
N ALA A 434 -25.10 15.72 -32.31
CA ALA A 434 -24.95 16.62 -33.46
C ALA A 434 -23.72 17.54 -33.35
N GLY A 435 -23.16 17.68 -32.15
CA GLY A 435 -22.00 18.53 -31.89
C GLY A 435 -20.68 17.87 -32.27
N LYS A 436 -19.56 18.59 -32.12
CA LYS A 436 -18.22 18.09 -32.49
C LYS A 436 -17.69 17.10 -31.47
N VAL A 437 -17.07 16.02 -31.93
CA VAL A 437 -16.41 15.03 -31.09
C VAL A 437 -14.97 14.84 -31.59
N HIS A 438 -13.96 15.15 -30.78
CA HIS A 438 -12.56 15.00 -31.14
C HIS A 438 -11.89 13.93 -30.28
N LEU A 439 -11.31 12.91 -30.91
CA LEU A 439 -10.44 11.95 -30.26
C LEU A 439 -8.99 12.38 -30.41
N LEU A 440 -8.33 12.70 -29.28
CA LEU A 440 -6.90 12.95 -29.21
C LEU A 440 -6.23 11.74 -28.55
N TYR A 441 -5.47 10.95 -29.30
CA TYR A 441 -4.88 9.70 -28.82
C TYR A 441 -3.35 9.70 -28.95
N SER A 442 -2.62 9.46 -27.85
CA SER A 442 -1.15 9.34 -27.87
C SER A 442 -0.65 7.94 -27.50
N VAL A 443 0.31 7.44 -28.27
CA VAL A 443 0.95 6.15 -28.06
C VAL A 443 2.48 6.27 -27.99
N HIS A 444 3.22 5.18 -27.78
CA HIS A 444 4.68 5.22 -27.77
C HIS A 444 5.22 5.15 -29.21
N GLY A 445 4.92 4.06 -29.92
CA GLY A 445 5.15 3.88 -31.37
C GLY A 445 3.85 3.67 -32.15
N GLU A 446 3.94 3.55 -33.48
CA GLU A 446 2.77 3.32 -34.36
C GLU A 446 2.16 1.93 -34.12
N GLU A 447 3.02 0.96 -33.81
CA GLU A 447 2.66 -0.42 -33.48
C GLU A 447 1.80 -0.55 -32.21
N ASP A 448 1.75 0.49 -31.38
CA ASP A 448 0.94 0.53 -30.16
C ASP A 448 -0.48 1.07 -30.39
N VAL A 449 -0.80 1.53 -31.61
CA VAL A 449 -2.15 2.03 -31.92
C VAL A 449 -3.12 0.86 -31.93
N VAL A 450 -4.13 0.91 -31.07
CA VAL A 450 -5.20 -0.09 -31.01
C VAL A 450 -6.47 0.48 -31.62
N TYR A 451 -7.21 -0.39 -32.33
CA TYR A 451 -8.45 -0.06 -33.03
C TYR A 451 -8.28 0.97 -34.16
N ALA A 452 -7.12 1.02 -34.83
CA ALA A 452 -6.82 2.00 -35.87
C ALA A 452 -7.91 2.07 -36.97
N ASP A 453 -8.26 0.93 -37.55
CA ASP A 453 -9.25 0.84 -38.63
C ASP A 453 -10.64 1.30 -38.16
N GLU A 454 -11.04 0.95 -36.94
CA GLU A 454 -12.32 1.37 -36.36
C GLU A 454 -12.41 2.89 -36.17
N TRP A 455 -11.31 3.55 -35.80
CA TRP A 455 -11.27 5.01 -35.70
C TRP A 455 -11.37 5.68 -37.07
N GLU A 456 -10.74 5.11 -38.09
CA GLU A 456 -10.81 5.59 -39.48
C GLU A 456 -12.23 5.43 -40.05
N ASP A 457 -12.85 4.28 -39.82
CA ASP A 457 -14.23 4.01 -40.23
C ASP A 457 -15.23 4.96 -39.56
N LEU A 458 -15.09 5.21 -38.25
CA LEU A 458 -15.93 6.17 -37.54
C LEU A 458 -15.73 7.59 -38.08
N ALA A 459 -14.50 8.02 -38.34
CA ALA A 459 -14.22 9.36 -38.87
C ALA A 459 -14.74 9.53 -40.31
N ALA A 460 -14.67 8.47 -41.14
CA ALA A 460 -15.23 8.49 -42.48
C ALA A 460 -16.77 8.53 -42.48
N LYS A 461 -17.40 7.86 -41.50
CA LYS A 461 -18.87 7.76 -41.37
C LYS A 461 -19.50 9.00 -40.74
N TYR A 462 -18.82 9.66 -39.80
CA TYR A 462 -19.37 10.76 -39.01
C TYR A 462 -18.59 12.07 -39.24
N PRO A 463 -19.13 13.02 -40.03
CA PRO A 463 -18.44 14.28 -40.34
C PRO A 463 -18.14 15.19 -39.13
N ASN A 464 -18.81 14.95 -38.00
CA ASN A 464 -18.60 15.65 -36.74
C ASN A 464 -17.60 14.95 -35.80
N PHE A 465 -17.00 13.82 -36.24
CA PHE A 465 -15.98 13.11 -35.50
C PHE A 465 -14.60 13.29 -36.14
N GLU A 466 -13.66 13.89 -35.40
CA GLU A 466 -12.28 14.05 -35.84
C GLU A 466 -11.34 13.21 -34.96
N VAL A 467 -10.36 12.56 -35.58
CA VAL A 467 -9.38 11.71 -34.88
C VAL A 467 -7.98 12.26 -35.12
N THR A 468 -7.24 12.49 -34.03
CA THR A 468 -5.83 12.85 -34.06
C THR A 468 -5.03 11.83 -33.26
N ILE A 469 -4.21 11.03 -33.96
CA ILE A 469 -3.32 10.04 -33.36
C ILE A 469 -1.89 10.59 -33.38
N LEU A 470 -1.20 10.48 -32.24
CA LEU A 470 0.14 11.01 -32.02
C LEU A 470 1.08 9.91 -31.50
N THR A 471 2.32 9.91 -31.97
CA THR A 471 3.40 9.05 -31.47
C THR A 471 4.40 9.86 -30.65
N ARG A 472 5.09 9.21 -29.69
CA ARG A 472 6.12 9.88 -28.86
C ARG A 472 7.54 9.63 -29.37
N HIS A 473 7.78 8.49 -30.00
CA HIS A 473 9.05 8.21 -30.67
C HIS A 473 9.13 8.87 -32.06
N PRO A 474 10.35 9.14 -32.56
CA PRO A 474 10.53 9.67 -33.89
C PRO A 474 9.87 8.71 -34.88
N PRO A 475 8.94 9.21 -35.69
CA PRO A 475 8.34 8.39 -36.72
C PRO A 475 9.42 7.89 -37.70
N ALA A 476 9.30 6.65 -38.19
CA ALA A 476 10.13 6.18 -39.31
C ALA A 476 9.97 7.11 -40.53
N GLN A 477 10.81 6.98 -41.55
CA GLN A 477 10.92 7.94 -42.66
C GLN A 477 9.63 8.12 -43.51
N ASN A 478 8.51 7.45 -43.19
CA ASN A 478 7.17 7.57 -43.80
C ASN A 478 6.03 7.29 -42.80
N ALA A 479 6.11 7.82 -41.58
CA ALA A 479 5.10 7.53 -40.58
C ALA A 479 3.72 8.08 -40.91
N LYS A 480 2.71 7.27 -40.56
CA LYS A 480 1.30 7.59 -40.67
C LYS A 480 0.88 8.67 -39.67
N TYR A 481 1.52 8.72 -38.50
CA TYR A 481 1.12 9.59 -37.40
C TYR A 481 2.17 10.63 -37.00
N GLU A 482 1.69 11.84 -36.70
CA GLU A 482 2.55 12.94 -36.24
C GLU A 482 3.16 12.66 -34.86
N ARG A 483 4.32 13.24 -34.60
CA ARG A 483 4.93 13.21 -33.27
C ARG A 483 4.30 14.26 -32.36
N GLY A 484 3.95 13.90 -31.13
CA GLY A 484 3.52 14.86 -30.12
C GLY A 484 2.80 14.25 -28.93
N ASN A 485 2.29 15.12 -28.07
CA ASN A 485 1.40 14.74 -26.98
C ASN A 485 0.01 15.35 -27.15
N VAL A 486 -1.02 14.69 -26.62
CA VAL A 486 -2.42 15.13 -26.76
C VAL A 486 -2.68 16.54 -26.19
N TRP A 487 -1.98 16.94 -25.13
CA TRP A 487 -2.14 18.28 -24.54
C TRP A 487 -1.53 19.41 -25.37
N GLU A 488 -0.71 19.09 -26.37
CA GLU A 488 -0.12 20.07 -27.31
C GLU A 488 -1.01 20.31 -28.53
N ARG A 489 -2.03 19.46 -28.73
CA ARG A 489 -2.91 19.45 -29.91
C ARG A 489 -4.38 19.65 -29.55
N ILE A 490 -4.64 20.39 -28.47
CA ILE A 490 -6.01 20.77 -28.12
C ILE A 490 -6.53 21.70 -29.23
N PRO A 491 -7.66 21.37 -29.89
CA PRO A 491 -8.27 22.21 -30.91
C PRO A 491 -8.77 23.53 -30.31
N LYS A 492 -9.10 24.50 -31.16
CA LYS A 492 -9.80 25.71 -30.71
C LYS A 492 -11.18 25.30 -30.17
N LEU A 493 -11.43 25.58 -28.89
CA LEU A 493 -12.67 25.17 -28.22
C LEU A 493 -13.92 25.91 -28.73
N GLY A 494 -13.74 27.13 -29.25
CA GLY A 494 -14.86 28.02 -29.56
C GLY A 494 -15.39 28.62 -28.27
N ASP A 495 -16.50 28.08 -27.76
CA ASP A 495 -17.08 28.40 -26.45
C ASP A 495 -16.65 27.33 -25.42
N PRO A 496 -15.76 27.65 -24.48
CA PRO A 496 -15.27 26.68 -23.48
C PRO A 496 -16.36 26.16 -22.53
N ASP A 497 -17.42 26.93 -22.26
CA ASP A 497 -18.51 26.51 -21.37
C ASP A 497 -19.40 25.45 -22.04
N ARG A 498 -19.45 25.47 -23.38
CA ARG A 498 -20.13 24.47 -24.23
C ARG A 498 -19.20 23.36 -24.70
N SER A 499 -18.03 23.23 -24.08
CA SER A 499 -17.06 22.18 -24.35
C SER A 499 -16.84 21.32 -23.12
N CYS A 500 -16.64 20.01 -23.29
CA CYS A 500 -16.23 19.09 -22.24
C CYS A 500 -15.10 18.17 -22.69
N ALA A 501 -14.36 17.64 -21.72
CA ALA A 501 -13.25 16.73 -21.96
C ALA A 501 -13.33 15.51 -21.06
N PHE A 502 -13.26 14.32 -21.65
CA PHE A 502 -13.05 13.06 -20.95
C PHE A 502 -11.60 12.63 -21.11
N LEU A 503 -10.91 12.34 -20.00
CA LEU A 503 -9.49 12.01 -20.00
C LEU A 503 -9.23 10.65 -19.37
N CYS A 504 -8.47 9.81 -20.08
CA CYS A 504 -8.11 8.49 -19.60
C CYS A 504 -6.71 8.08 -20.09
N GLY A 505 -5.80 7.74 -19.16
CA GLY A 505 -4.44 7.32 -19.52
C GLY A 505 -3.42 7.56 -18.40
N THR A 506 -2.18 7.85 -18.80
CA THR A 506 -1.08 8.03 -17.85
C THR A 506 -1.29 9.25 -16.97
N SER A 507 -0.81 9.19 -15.72
CA SER A 507 -0.94 10.31 -14.78
C SER A 507 -0.29 11.61 -15.29
N THR A 508 0.77 11.49 -16.11
CA THR A 508 1.42 12.62 -16.76
C THR A 508 0.49 13.26 -17.80
N MET A 509 -0.11 12.45 -18.67
CA MET A 509 -1.04 12.92 -19.70
C MET A 509 -2.23 13.63 -19.06
N VAL A 510 -2.89 12.99 -18.10
CA VAL A 510 -4.03 13.59 -17.39
C VAL A 510 -3.68 14.93 -16.77
N LYS A 511 -2.56 15.03 -16.03
CA LYS A 511 -2.17 16.28 -15.36
C LYS A 511 -1.88 17.41 -16.36
N LYS A 512 -1.19 17.09 -17.46
CA LYS A 512 -0.82 18.08 -18.47
C LYS A 512 -2.02 18.53 -19.30
N SER A 513 -2.88 17.60 -19.69
CA SER A 513 -4.11 17.90 -20.41
C SER A 513 -5.09 18.71 -19.57
N VAL A 514 -5.27 18.40 -18.27
CA VAL A 514 -6.10 19.22 -17.37
C VAL A 514 -5.59 20.66 -17.33
N ALA A 515 -4.29 20.86 -17.13
CA ALA A 515 -3.70 22.20 -17.12
C ALA A 515 -3.92 22.92 -18.45
N ALA A 516 -3.63 22.28 -19.57
CA ALA A 516 -3.78 22.87 -20.90
C ALA A 516 -5.24 23.19 -21.26
N LEU A 517 -6.21 22.36 -20.84
CA LEU A 517 -7.64 22.64 -21.01
C LEU A 517 -8.11 23.83 -20.16
N GLN A 518 -7.63 23.95 -18.93
CA GLN A 518 -7.92 25.09 -18.08
C GLN A 518 -7.27 26.39 -18.59
N ASP A 519 -6.05 26.30 -19.10
CA ASP A 519 -5.37 27.43 -19.77
C ASP A 519 -6.12 27.86 -21.04
N ALA A 520 -6.80 26.92 -21.71
CA ALA A 520 -7.70 27.19 -22.83
C ALA A 520 -9.10 27.69 -22.39
N GLY A 521 -9.34 27.87 -21.09
CA GLY A 521 -10.57 28.43 -20.53
C GLY A 521 -11.67 27.43 -20.19
N MET A 522 -11.45 26.12 -20.32
CA MET A 522 -12.47 25.11 -20.01
C MET A 522 -12.77 25.05 -18.49
N PRO A 523 -14.05 25.14 -18.07
CA PRO A 523 -14.44 24.98 -16.68
C PRO A 523 -14.01 23.62 -16.10
N ARG A 524 -13.58 23.58 -14.84
CA ARG A 524 -13.02 22.37 -14.24
C ARG A 524 -14.05 21.24 -14.15
N GLU A 525 -15.31 21.59 -13.93
CA GLU A 525 -16.47 20.70 -13.89
C GLU A 525 -16.72 19.99 -15.22
N ASN A 526 -16.35 20.61 -16.34
CA ASN A 526 -16.46 20.04 -17.68
C ASN A 526 -15.28 19.10 -18.02
N ILE A 527 -14.33 18.90 -17.09
CA ILE A 527 -13.16 18.03 -17.25
C ILE A 527 -13.34 16.74 -16.42
N ILE A 528 -13.77 15.68 -17.09
CA ILE A 528 -14.06 14.38 -16.50
C ILE A 528 -12.83 13.48 -16.64
N VAL A 529 -12.32 12.96 -15.53
CA VAL A 529 -11.08 12.17 -15.49
C VAL A 529 -11.34 10.76 -14.97
N GLU A 530 -10.93 9.76 -15.74
CA GLU A 530 -10.95 8.37 -15.28
C GLU A 530 -9.77 8.10 -14.33
N ASN A 531 -10.05 7.49 -13.18
CA ASN A 531 -9.04 7.25 -12.15
C ASN A 531 -8.60 5.78 -12.11
N PHE A 532 -7.67 5.39 -13.00
CA PHE A 532 -7.07 4.05 -13.03
C PHE A 532 -6.49 3.60 -11.67
N ALA A 533 -5.93 4.52 -10.88
CA ALA A 533 -5.35 4.19 -9.58
C ALA A 533 -6.41 3.71 -8.57
N LYS A 534 -7.65 4.22 -8.63
CA LYS A 534 -8.77 3.74 -7.81
C LYS A 534 -9.22 2.32 -8.22
N GLN A 535 -9.12 1.95 -9.48
CA GLN A 535 -9.56 0.65 -10.01
C GLN A 535 -8.62 -0.50 -9.61
N HIS A 536 -7.31 -0.23 -9.48
CA HIS A 536 -6.34 -1.19 -8.93
C HIS A 536 -6.39 -1.29 -7.40
N SER A 537 -6.96 -0.29 -6.71
CA SER A 537 -6.99 -0.19 -5.25
C SER A 537 -8.36 -0.43 -4.61
N ARG A 538 -9.40 -0.82 -5.37
CA ARG A 538 -10.71 -1.15 -4.78
C ARG A 538 -10.60 -2.43 -3.93
N LYS A 539 -10.22 -2.23 -2.67
CA LYS A 539 -10.71 -3.06 -1.56
C LYS A 539 -12.23 -2.95 -1.59
N VAL A 540 -12.90 -4.03 -1.91
CA VAL A 540 -14.35 -4.12 -1.78
C VAL A 540 -14.64 -4.05 -0.29
N GLY A 541 -15.33 -2.98 0.11
CA GLY A 541 -15.18 -2.36 1.42
C GLY A 541 -15.65 -3.22 2.61
N ILE A 542 -15.05 -2.95 3.77
CA ILE A 542 -15.86 -2.62 4.94
C ILE A 542 -15.70 -1.11 5.15
N ALA A 543 -16.81 -0.44 5.41
CA ALA A 543 -16.91 1.00 5.58
C ALA A 543 -15.97 1.52 6.67
N TYR A 544 -15.23 2.58 6.34
CA TYR A 544 -15.07 3.74 7.22
C TYR A 544 -14.93 4.99 6.31
N GLN A 545 -16.00 5.78 6.23
CA GLN A 545 -15.94 7.23 5.89
C GLN A 545 -14.95 7.90 6.87
N ARG A 546 -14.23 8.99 6.64
CA ARG A 546 -14.02 10.06 5.63
C ARG A 546 -12.82 10.84 6.28
N ASP A 547 -11.76 11.34 5.66
CA ASP A 547 -11.63 12.43 4.69
C ASP A 547 -10.14 12.63 4.30
N ALA A 548 -9.94 13.26 3.13
CA ALA A 548 -8.75 13.92 2.58
C ALA A 548 -7.60 13.08 1.91
N PRO A 549 -7.26 13.39 0.63
CA PRO A 549 -6.05 12.89 -0.04
C PRO A 549 -4.86 13.82 0.27
N VAL A 550 -3.71 13.26 0.64
CA VAL A 550 -2.45 14.03 0.68
C VAL A 550 -1.43 13.36 -0.23
N TRP A 551 -1.11 14.07 -1.30
CA TRP A 551 -0.04 13.79 -2.24
C TRP A 551 1.31 13.73 -1.52
N LEU A 552 2.08 12.67 -1.76
CA LEU A 552 3.53 12.70 -1.55
C LEU A 552 4.14 13.64 -2.61
N ARG A 553 4.28 14.93 -2.28
CA ARG A 553 5.18 15.82 -3.02
C ARG A 553 6.61 15.34 -2.80
N CYS A 554 7.17 14.64 -3.78
CA CYS A 554 8.62 14.60 -3.92
C CYS A 554 9.10 16.03 -4.21
N ASN A 555 9.86 16.59 -3.27
CA ASN A 555 10.45 17.92 -3.38
C ASN A 555 11.49 17.93 -4.53
N PRO A 556 11.40 18.83 -5.53
CA PRO A 556 12.29 18.82 -6.70
C PRO A 556 13.75 19.21 -6.42
N LYS A 557 14.12 19.57 -5.17
CA LYS A 557 15.44 20.15 -4.86
C LYS A 557 16.62 19.17 -4.75
N TYR A 558 16.44 17.87 -4.97
CA TYR A 558 17.52 16.88 -4.90
C TYR A 558 17.57 15.98 -6.14
N ARG A 559 17.86 16.57 -7.30
CA ARG A 559 18.48 15.86 -8.43
C ARG A 559 19.99 16.00 -8.27
N THR A 560 20.66 15.01 -7.67
CA THR A 560 22.08 14.79 -7.97
C THR A 560 22.16 14.10 -9.32
N LYS A 561 22.79 14.76 -10.28
CA LYS A 561 23.26 14.15 -11.54
C LYS A 561 24.08 12.91 -11.18
N VAL A 562 23.77 11.80 -11.81
CA VAL A 562 24.69 10.68 -11.95
C VAL A 562 25.30 10.90 -13.33
N GLU A 563 26.59 11.23 -13.35
CA GLU A 563 27.44 11.09 -14.54
C GLU A 563 27.70 9.60 -14.81
#